data_AF-A0A1V5STB6-F1
#
_entry.id   AF-A0A1V5STB6-F1
#
_cell.length_a   1.000
_cell.length_b   1.000
_cell.length_c   1.000
_cell.angle_alpha   90.00
_cell.angle_beta   90.00
_cell.angle_gamma   90.00
#
_symmetry.space_group_name_H-M   'P 1'
#
loop_
_entity.id
_entity.type
_entity.pdbx_description
1 polymer ?
#
loop_
_entity_poly.entity_id
_entity_poly.type
_entity_poly.pdbx_seq_one_letter_code
_entity_poly.pdbx_strand_id
1 'polypeptide(L)'
;MRTPVLFSIFAVLWLYFFSNVILANVSEKALDRLVPHIRFPELEYTRPIFRNVGFTSYNRISWYSITFNLGMTADRPGEKFDNITINIRELSLSLDSLKERRVGIRARGISADKLQSDSLSLVLKKNPENRTEAGHFEMQLNFRSLIPHKIPEQLRDFLDELKEFLRTGVTNLPVKFSAKEAFLIKGKPFVAKVRVQKEGDQYRLMMDETDLHRMGSFGGKILPTSGDIRLLARNPVRAPQLLKIRDKAESAAALAHDRNPAVPEDAYRHILWSYLLTRAFGEDFAREVTDAHESEADSEEISRMRYKSFDVDRFQDFHNNALGRSYAVQGRSESEILDLVMTDPEVIRDKEAETRFKAAQRSRQKKHLR
;
A
#
# COMPACT_ATOMS: atom_id res chain seq x y z
N MET A 1 52.24 -38.52 6.96
CA MET A 1 51.22 -38.26 5.92
C MET A 1 50.07 -37.31 6.34
N ARG A 2 50.27 -36.33 7.26
CA ARG A 2 49.19 -35.40 7.70
C ARG A 2 49.31 -33.96 7.16
N THR A 3 50.44 -33.59 6.58
CA THR A 3 50.76 -32.26 6.06
C THR A 3 49.97 -31.79 4.83
N PRO A 4 49.67 -32.62 3.80
CA PRO A 4 48.97 -32.14 2.61
C PRO A 4 47.47 -31.83 2.85
N VAL A 5 46.85 -32.51 3.82
CA VAL A 5 45.46 -32.26 4.23
C VAL A 5 45.35 -30.91 4.96
N LEU A 6 46.28 -30.63 5.88
CA LEU A 6 46.35 -29.34 6.57
C LEU A 6 46.58 -28.18 5.59
N PHE A 7 47.49 -28.31 4.62
CA PHE A 7 47.73 -27.28 3.62
C PHE A 7 46.50 -27.00 2.74
N SER A 8 45.78 -28.05 2.33
CA SER A 8 44.54 -27.91 1.55
C SER A 8 43.43 -27.21 2.35
N ILE A 9 43.29 -27.54 3.63
CA ILE A 9 42.34 -26.87 4.54
C ILE A 9 42.73 -25.39 4.70
N PHE A 10 44.00 -25.08 4.92
CA PHE A 10 44.48 -23.70 5.02
C PHE A 10 44.26 -22.91 3.72
N ALA A 11 44.53 -23.49 2.55
CA ALA A 11 44.32 -22.85 1.26
C ALA A 11 42.83 -22.58 0.98
N VAL A 12 41.95 -23.51 1.31
CA VAL A 12 40.48 -23.32 1.18
C VAL A 12 39.99 -22.25 2.14
N LEU A 13 40.46 -22.26 3.40
CA LEU A 13 40.12 -21.21 4.38
C LEU A 13 40.64 -19.84 3.95
N TRP A 14 41.85 -19.78 3.38
CA TRP A 14 42.42 -18.55 2.83
C TRP A 14 41.62 -18.03 1.64
N LEU A 15 41.32 -18.88 0.66
CA LEU A 15 40.50 -18.52 -0.50
C LEU A 15 39.11 -18.04 -0.06
N TYR A 16 38.51 -18.72 0.92
CA TYR A 16 37.24 -18.32 1.50
C TYR A 16 37.33 -16.95 2.17
N PHE A 17 38.35 -16.71 3.01
CA PHE A 17 38.52 -15.44 3.72
C PHE A 17 38.79 -14.26 2.77
N PHE A 18 39.71 -14.43 1.81
CA PHE A 18 40.02 -13.39 0.82
C PHE A 18 38.86 -13.14 -0.14
N SER A 19 38.05 -14.16 -0.45
CA SER A 19 36.87 -13.98 -1.30
C SER A 19 35.88 -12.98 -0.67
N ASN A 20 35.71 -12.99 0.65
CA ASN A 20 34.79 -12.07 1.33
C ASN A 20 35.28 -10.61 1.27
N VAL A 21 36.59 -10.37 1.43
CA VAL A 21 37.18 -9.02 1.31
C VAL A 21 37.05 -8.48 -0.11
N ILE A 22 37.35 -9.31 -1.11
CA ILE A 22 37.20 -8.94 -2.52
C ILE A 22 35.72 -8.67 -2.85
N LEU A 23 34.82 -9.56 -2.42
CA LEU A 23 33.38 -9.39 -2.61
C LEU A 23 32.84 -8.12 -1.95
N ALA A 24 33.31 -7.78 -0.74
CA ALA A 24 32.93 -6.54 -0.07
C ALA A 24 33.34 -5.33 -0.92
N ASN A 25 34.60 -5.25 -1.34
CA ASN A 25 35.07 -4.15 -2.18
C ASN A 25 34.36 -4.06 -3.54
N VAL A 26 34.05 -5.19 -4.17
CA VAL A 26 33.29 -5.23 -5.43
C VAL A 26 31.84 -4.78 -5.19
N SER A 27 31.22 -5.21 -4.10
CA SER A 27 29.85 -4.83 -3.73
C SER A 27 29.73 -3.34 -3.46
N GLU A 28 30.66 -2.76 -2.70
CA GLU A 28 30.71 -1.31 -2.43
C GLU A 28 30.83 -0.51 -3.74
N LYS A 29 31.75 -0.90 -4.64
CA LYS A 29 31.90 -0.27 -5.96
C LYS A 29 30.67 -0.45 -6.85
N ALA A 30 30.01 -1.60 -6.77
CA ALA A 30 28.77 -1.85 -7.51
C ALA A 30 27.64 -0.95 -7.00
N LEU A 31 27.48 -0.80 -5.67
CA LEU A 31 26.51 0.11 -5.08
C LEU A 31 26.78 1.56 -5.52
N ASP A 32 28.04 2.01 -5.51
CA ASP A 32 28.40 3.37 -5.94
C ASP A 32 28.04 3.65 -7.40
N ARG A 33 28.05 2.63 -8.25
CA ARG A 33 27.63 2.74 -9.65
C ARG A 33 26.12 2.63 -9.81
N LEU A 34 25.47 1.70 -9.11
CA LEU A 34 24.06 1.41 -9.28
C LEU A 34 23.18 2.47 -8.63
N VAL A 35 23.46 2.86 -7.39
CA VAL A 35 22.64 3.80 -6.61
C VAL A 35 22.32 5.08 -7.39
N PRO A 36 23.28 5.81 -7.99
CA PRO A 36 22.96 7.04 -8.75
C PRO A 36 21.98 6.86 -9.93
N HIS A 37 21.83 5.63 -10.44
CA HIS A 37 20.96 5.28 -11.55
C HIS A 37 19.56 4.83 -11.09
N ILE A 38 19.39 4.49 -9.81
CA ILE A 38 18.09 4.15 -9.22
C ILE A 38 17.43 5.47 -8.80
N ARG A 39 16.80 6.19 -9.74
CA ARG A 39 16.13 7.46 -9.39
C ARG A 39 14.63 7.27 -9.24
N PHE A 40 14.14 7.46 -8.03
CA PHE A 40 12.73 7.60 -7.73
C PHE A 40 12.49 9.10 -7.48
N PRO A 41 11.84 9.84 -8.39
CA PRO A 41 11.62 11.29 -8.20
C PRO A 41 10.91 11.63 -6.89
N GLU A 42 10.08 10.72 -6.42
CA GLU A 42 9.26 10.83 -5.20
C GLU A 42 9.94 10.24 -3.95
N LEU A 43 11.14 9.64 -4.08
CA LEU A 43 11.86 9.04 -2.95
C LEU A 43 13.30 9.53 -2.88
N GLU A 44 13.63 10.13 -1.76
CA GLU A 44 15.00 10.26 -1.30
C GLU A 44 15.42 8.97 -0.60
N TYR A 45 16.65 8.54 -0.77
CA TYR A 45 17.13 7.38 -0.02
C TYR A 45 18.62 7.47 0.24
N THR A 46 19.04 6.92 1.37
CA THR A 46 20.46 6.83 1.69
C THR A 46 21.07 5.64 0.98
N ARG A 47 22.37 5.74 0.71
CA ARG A 47 23.17 4.61 0.24
C ARG A 47 22.96 3.39 1.15
N PRO A 48 22.65 2.20 0.60
CA PRO A 48 22.59 0.98 1.40
C PRO A 48 23.93 0.65 2.03
N ILE A 49 23.88 0.24 3.30
CA ILE A 49 25.03 -0.22 4.08
C ILE A 49 24.78 -1.67 4.43
N PHE A 50 25.76 -2.55 4.28
CA PHE A 50 25.67 -3.95 4.70
C PHE A 50 26.81 -4.28 5.67
N ARG A 51 26.58 -5.24 6.57
CA ARG A 51 27.60 -5.66 7.55
C ARG A 51 28.58 -6.68 7.00
N ASN A 52 28.08 -7.60 6.17
CA ASN A 52 28.87 -8.70 5.63
C ASN A 52 28.36 -9.11 4.25
N VAL A 53 29.23 -9.68 3.43
CA VAL A 53 28.91 -10.32 2.15
C VAL A 53 29.73 -11.59 2.00
N GLY A 54 29.14 -12.62 1.42
CA GLY A 54 29.85 -13.86 1.14
C GLY A 54 29.08 -14.79 0.21
N PHE A 55 29.77 -15.83 -0.27
CA PHE A 55 29.11 -16.92 -0.98
C PHE A 55 28.37 -17.81 0.02
N THR A 56 27.08 -18.02 -0.20
CA THR A 56 26.29 -19.03 0.53
C THR A 56 26.24 -20.35 -0.20
N SER A 57 26.45 -20.33 -1.52
CA SER A 57 26.71 -21.48 -2.38
C SER A 57 27.57 -21.04 -3.57
N TYR A 58 28.04 -22.00 -4.39
CA TYR A 58 28.85 -21.70 -5.58
C TYR A 58 28.14 -20.77 -6.59
N ASN A 59 26.81 -20.71 -6.56
CA ASN A 59 25.98 -19.89 -7.44
C ASN A 59 25.19 -18.81 -6.70
N ARG A 60 25.50 -18.51 -5.43
CA ARG A 60 24.76 -17.53 -4.63
C ARG A 60 25.68 -16.65 -3.80
N ILE A 61 25.50 -15.35 -3.95
CA ILE A 61 26.11 -14.32 -3.11
C ILE A 61 25.02 -13.78 -2.18
N SER A 62 25.33 -13.61 -0.90
CA SER A 62 24.42 -13.03 0.09
C SER A 62 25.09 -11.85 0.81
N TRP A 63 24.33 -10.77 0.97
CA TRP A 63 24.62 -9.62 1.83
C TRP A 63 23.77 -9.70 3.09
N TYR A 64 24.35 -9.35 4.23
CA TYR A 64 23.72 -9.48 5.54
C TYR A 64 23.60 -8.15 6.26
N SER A 65 22.50 -7.99 7.00
CA SER A 65 22.21 -6.78 7.79
C SER A 65 22.30 -5.52 6.93
N ILE A 66 21.57 -5.50 5.82
CA ILE A 66 21.46 -4.31 4.99
C ILE A 66 20.54 -3.31 5.68
N THR A 67 20.97 -2.06 5.74
CA THR A 67 20.18 -0.95 6.25
C THR A 67 20.29 0.24 5.29
N PHE A 68 19.15 0.89 5.04
CA PHE A 68 19.08 2.19 4.37
C PHE A 68 17.85 2.95 4.83
N ASN A 69 17.87 4.27 4.68
CA ASN A 69 16.74 5.13 4.95
C ASN A 69 16.07 5.51 3.63
N LEU A 70 14.74 5.56 3.65
CA LEU A 70 13.88 6.10 2.61
C LEU A 70 13.19 7.35 3.18
N GLY A 71 13.20 8.44 2.44
CA GLY A 71 12.35 9.61 2.65
C GLY A 71 11.47 9.79 1.41
N MET A 72 10.26 10.33 1.57
CA MET A 72 9.45 10.74 0.42
C MET A 72 9.65 12.24 0.17
N THR A 73 9.90 12.61 -1.08
CA THR A 73 9.92 14.01 -1.49
C THR A 73 8.48 14.50 -1.48
N ALA A 74 8.15 15.48 -0.63
CA ALA A 74 6.79 15.98 -0.60
C ALA A 74 6.44 16.77 -1.86
N ASP A 75 5.26 16.49 -2.42
CA ASP A 75 4.68 17.31 -3.50
C ASP A 75 4.41 18.76 -3.05
N ARG A 76 4.38 19.02 -1.73
CA ARG A 76 4.15 20.34 -1.15
C ARG A 76 5.39 20.88 -0.43
N PRO A 77 5.84 22.11 -0.75
CA PRO A 77 6.93 22.75 -0.03
C PRO A 77 6.62 22.84 1.47
N GLY A 78 7.44 22.19 2.31
CA GLY A 78 7.35 22.26 3.77
C GLY A 78 6.73 21.03 4.47
N GLU A 79 6.11 20.10 3.74
CA GLU A 79 5.76 18.78 4.31
C GLU A 79 7.03 17.91 4.36
N LYS A 80 7.46 17.50 5.55
CA LYS A 80 8.50 16.47 5.70
C LYS A 80 7.79 15.14 5.87
N PHE A 81 7.98 14.24 4.91
CA PHE A 81 7.58 12.85 5.13
C PHE A 81 8.51 12.21 6.16
N ASP A 82 7.95 11.27 6.91
CA ASP A 82 8.70 10.51 7.88
C ASP A 82 9.77 9.66 7.18
N ASN A 83 10.99 9.71 7.69
CA ASN A 83 12.05 8.84 7.23
C ASN A 83 11.75 7.39 7.68
N ILE A 84 11.81 6.45 6.75
CA ILE A 84 11.62 5.02 7.01
C ILE A 84 12.98 4.34 6.93
N THR A 85 13.41 3.69 7.99
CA THR A 85 14.57 2.79 7.93
C THR A 85 14.13 1.42 7.46
N ILE A 86 14.69 0.98 6.34
CA ILE A 86 14.55 -0.37 5.84
C ILE A 86 15.72 -1.20 6.34
N ASN A 87 15.40 -2.32 6.96
CA ASN A 87 16.34 -3.33 7.41
C ASN A 87 16.08 -4.64 6.68
N ILE A 88 17.13 -5.26 6.12
CA ILE A 88 17.05 -6.56 5.47
C ILE A 88 18.10 -7.46 6.10
N ARG A 89 17.65 -8.53 6.79
CA ARG A 89 18.56 -9.46 7.45
C ARG A 89 19.49 -10.15 6.45
N GLU A 90 18.95 -10.59 5.33
CA GLU A 90 19.70 -11.26 4.26
C GLU A 90 19.09 -10.86 2.90
N LEU A 91 19.92 -10.33 2.00
CA LEU A 91 19.63 -10.21 0.57
C LEU A 91 20.57 -11.15 -0.17
N SER A 92 20.06 -11.91 -1.13
CA SER A 92 20.87 -12.83 -1.91
C SER A 92 20.56 -12.73 -3.38
N LEU A 93 21.60 -12.87 -4.18
CA LEU A 93 21.56 -12.96 -5.63
C LEU A 93 22.08 -14.35 -6.01
N SER A 94 21.26 -15.13 -6.71
CA SER A 94 21.64 -16.45 -7.22
C SER A 94 21.55 -16.54 -8.73
N LEU A 95 22.48 -17.25 -9.34
CA LEU A 95 22.34 -17.73 -10.71
C LEU A 95 21.60 -19.06 -10.68
N ASP A 96 20.28 -19.00 -10.88
CA ASP A 96 19.40 -20.17 -10.78
C ASP A 96 19.56 -21.08 -12.00
N SER A 97 19.79 -20.50 -13.20
CA SER A 97 20.08 -21.25 -14.43
C SER A 97 20.91 -20.42 -15.39
N LEU A 98 22.12 -20.88 -15.73
CA LEU A 98 22.95 -20.24 -16.75
C LEU A 98 22.33 -20.39 -18.15
N LYS A 99 21.77 -21.57 -18.45
CA LYS A 99 21.14 -21.89 -19.74
C LYS A 99 19.96 -20.96 -20.02
N GLU A 100 19.15 -20.71 -19.01
CA GLU A 100 17.95 -19.86 -19.10
C GLU A 100 18.23 -18.41 -18.73
N ARG A 101 19.49 -18.08 -18.37
CA ARG A 101 19.91 -16.74 -17.94
C ARG A 101 19.05 -16.22 -16.79
N ARG A 102 18.68 -17.13 -15.88
CA ARG A 102 17.79 -16.88 -14.77
C ARG A 102 18.58 -16.51 -13.52
N VAL A 103 18.29 -15.34 -12.99
CA VAL A 103 18.86 -14.81 -11.77
C VAL A 103 17.75 -14.67 -10.74
N GLY A 104 17.96 -15.24 -9.55
CA GLY A 104 17.06 -15.13 -8.42
C GLY A 104 17.52 -14.01 -7.48
N ILE A 105 16.60 -13.13 -7.09
CA ILE A 105 16.80 -12.18 -6.00
C ILE A 105 15.94 -12.66 -4.83
N ARG A 106 16.54 -12.82 -3.65
CA ARG A 106 15.79 -13.17 -2.43
C ARG A 106 16.18 -12.26 -1.28
N ALA A 107 15.18 -11.69 -0.63
CA ALA A 107 15.35 -10.97 0.61
C ALA A 107 14.57 -11.65 1.75
N ARG A 108 15.18 -11.70 2.93
CA ARG A 108 14.63 -12.34 4.13
C ARG A 108 14.80 -11.43 5.33
N GLY A 109 13.79 -11.47 6.21
CA GLY A 109 13.78 -10.63 7.40
C GLY A 109 13.77 -9.16 7.02
N ILE A 110 12.95 -8.80 6.03
CA ILE A 110 12.68 -7.40 5.71
C ILE A 110 11.85 -6.81 6.85
N SER A 111 12.29 -5.67 7.36
CA SER A 111 11.48 -4.80 8.21
C SER A 111 11.62 -3.35 7.80
N ALA A 112 10.55 -2.60 8.05
CA ALA A 112 10.50 -1.16 7.84
C ALA A 112 10.07 -0.54 9.17
N ASP A 113 10.88 0.39 9.65
CA ASP A 113 10.67 1.09 10.93
C ASP A 113 10.64 2.60 10.66
N LYS A 114 9.58 3.28 11.10
CA LYS A 114 9.40 4.72 10.93
C LYS A 114 10.24 5.50 11.95
N LEU A 115 11.14 6.38 11.51
CA LEU A 115 11.79 7.35 12.39
C LEU A 115 10.81 8.49 12.67
N GLN A 116 10.23 8.49 13.86
CA GLN A 116 9.48 9.65 14.35
C GLN A 116 10.47 10.79 14.63
N SER A 117 10.43 11.87 13.84
CA SER A 117 11.15 13.10 14.17
C SER A 117 10.30 13.91 15.15
N ASP A 118 10.41 13.61 16.45
CA ASP A 118 10.43 14.61 17.51
C ASP A 118 10.52 13.94 18.89
N SER A 119 11.54 14.35 19.66
CA SER A 119 11.70 14.21 21.12
C SER A 119 11.87 12.82 21.76
N LEU A 120 13.11 12.58 22.24
CA LEU A 120 13.49 11.90 23.50
C LEU A 120 12.46 10.99 24.19
N SER A 121 12.66 9.66 24.10
CA SER A 121 12.80 8.82 25.30
C SER A 121 13.37 7.44 24.98
N LEU A 122 14.41 7.09 25.74
CA LEU A 122 15.01 5.78 25.86
C LEU A 122 14.00 4.78 26.44
N VAL A 123 14.04 3.55 25.89
CA VAL A 123 13.82 2.27 26.60
C VAL A 123 12.53 2.19 27.44
N LEU A 124 11.40 1.92 26.77
CA LEU A 124 10.54 0.74 27.02
C LEU A 124 9.26 0.83 26.16
N LYS A 125 8.95 -0.30 25.51
CA LYS A 125 7.82 -0.62 24.61
C LYS A 125 7.94 -0.05 23.20
N LYS A 126 8.44 -0.93 22.31
CA LYS A 126 8.24 -0.93 20.84
C LYS A 126 6.88 -0.32 20.49
N ASN A 127 6.87 0.88 19.94
CA ASN A 127 5.67 1.51 19.45
C ASN A 127 5.27 0.80 18.14
N PRO A 128 4.10 0.15 18.05
CA PRO A 128 3.69 -0.69 16.91
C PRO A 128 3.27 0.11 15.66
N GLU A 129 3.59 1.40 15.59
CA GLU A 129 3.12 2.25 14.50
C GLU A 129 3.83 1.90 13.18
N ASN A 130 3.06 1.40 12.21
CA ASN A 130 3.45 1.21 10.81
C ASN A 130 4.74 0.38 10.63
N ARG A 131 4.76 -0.83 11.20
CA ARG A 131 5.89 -1.76 11.12
C ARG A 131 5.60 -2.93 10.21
N THR A 132 6.48 -3.17 9.24
CA THR A 132 6.50 -4.46 8.53
C THR A 132 7.46 -5.41 9.25
N GLU A 133 7.01 -6.61 9.63
CA GLU A 133 7.85 -7.62 10.27
C GLU A 133 7.96 -8.91 9.45
N ALA A 134 9.14 -9.53 9.52
CA ALA A 134 9.43 -10.86 8.99
C ALA A 134 9.10 -11.03 7.50
N GLY A 135 9.31 -9.98 6.70
CA GLY A 135 9.10 -10.03 5.26
C GLY A 135 10.02 -11.05 4.58
N HIS A 136 9.42 -11.87 3.72
CA HIS A 136 10.12 -12.73 2.78
C HIS A 136 9.76 -12.29 1.37
N PHE A 137 10.78 -12.04 0.56
CA PHE A 137 10.66 -11.65 -0.84
C PHE A 137 11.55 -12.59 -1.67
N GLU A 138 11.00 -13.10 -2.76
CA GLU A 138 11.71 -13.84 -3.79
C GLU A 138 11.19 -13.38 -5.14
N MET A 139 12.10 -13.05 -6.04
CA MET A 139 11.76 -12.63 -7.40
C MET A 139 12.75 -13.23 -8.39
N GLN A 140 12.25 -13.61 -9.56
CA GLN A 140 13.07 -14.23 -10.60
C GLN A 140 13.17 -13.31 -11.82
N LEU A 141 14.40 -13.09 -12.26
CA LEU A 141 14.73 -12.29 -13.43
C LEU A 141 15.28 -13.19 -14.52
N ASN A 142 14.66 -13.12 -15.70
CA ASN A 142 15.16 -13.78 -16.89
C ASN A 142 15.83 -12.73 -17.77
N PHE A 143 17.16 -12.73 -17.79
CA PHE A 143 17.90 -11.81 -18.66
C PHE A 143 17.77 -12.27 -20.12
N ARG A 144 17.22 -11.39 -20.96
CA ARG A 144 17.19 -11.55 -22.43
C ARG A 144 18.61 -11.68 -22.98
N SER A 145 19.58 -10.99 -22.37
CA SER A 145 20.99 -11.03 -22.77
C SER A 145 21.95 -10.85 -21.59
N LEU A 146 23.04 -11.63 -21.57
CA LEU A 146 24.16 -11.47 -20.63
C LEU A 146 25.29 -10.58 -21.20
N ILE A 147 25.03 -9.90 -22.33
CA ILE A 147 26.01 -8.99 -22.93
C ILE A 147 26.16 -7.77 -22.01
N PRO A 148 27.38 -7.42 -21.53
CA PRO A 148 27.57 -6.43 -20.48
C PRO A 148 26.89 -5.07 -20.70
N HIS A 149 26.89 -4.54 -21.93
CA HIS A 149 26.27 -3.25 -22.23
C HIS A 149 24.73 -3.27 -22.27
N LYS A 150 24.10 -4.45 -22.34
CA LYS A 150 22.62 -4.63 -22.30
C LYS A 150 22.08 -4.92 -20.91
N ILE A 151 22.96 -5.22 -19.95
CA ILE A 151 22.55 -5.48 -18.56
C ILE A 151 21.96 -4.22 -17.90
N PRO A 152 22.52 -3.00 -18.07
CA PRO A 152 21.97 -1.79 -17.46
C PRO A 152 20.53 -1.48 -17.91
N GLU A 153 20.22 -1.71 -19.20
CA GLU A 153 18.87 -1.50 -19.74
C GLU A 153 17.86 -2.47 -19.11
N GLN A 154 18.17 -3.77 -19.09
CA GLN A 154 17.30 -4.77 -18.47
C GLN A 154 17.13 -4.56 -16.96
N LEU A 155 18.17 -4.05 -16.29
CA LEU A 155 18.08 -3.68 -14.87
C LEU A 155 17.18 -2.47 -14.66
N ARG A 156 17.17 -1.50 -15.59
CA ARG A 156 16.25 -0.37 -15.53
C ARG A 156 14.81 -0.82 -15.69
N ASP A 157 14.51 -1.64 -16.71
CA ASP A 157 13.15 -2.19 -16.92
C ASP A 157 12.67 -2.94 -15.67
N PHE A 158 13.56 -3.72 -15.05
CA PHE A 158 13.30 -4.40 -13.80
C PHE A 158 12.96 -3.44 -12.65
N LEU A 159 13.75 -2.37 -12.50
CA LEU A 159 13.52 -1.38 -11.45
C LEU A 159 12.22 -0.60 -11.66
N ASP A 160 11.86 -0.32 -12.91
CA ASP A 160 10.59 0.33 -13.25
C ASP A 160 9.40 -0.58 -12.93
N GLU A 161 9.49 -1.87 -13.21
CA GLU A 161 8.45 -2.84 -12.84
C GLU A 161 8.37 -3.04 -11.32
N LEU A 162 9.51 -3.08 -10.61
CA LEU A 162 9.54 -3.12 -9.15
C LEU A 162 8.93 -1.85 -8.55
N LYS A 163 9.19 -0.68 -9.14
CA LYS A 163 8.57 0.59 -8.75
C LYS A 163 7.05 0.49 -8.87
N GLU A 164 6.57 0.00 -10.00
CA GLU A 164 5.13 -0.14 -10.23
C GLU A 164 4.50 -1.14 -9.27
N PHE A 165 5.19 -2.25 -8.97
CA PHE A 165 4.75 -3.20 -7.96
C PHE A 165 4.65 -2.56 -6.57
N LEU A 166 5.63 -1.77 -6.16
CA LEU A 166 5.61 -1.09 -4.86
C LEU A 166 4.49 -0.03 -4.78
N ARG A 167 4.14 0.60 -5.92
CA ARG A 167 3.11 1.64 -6.01
C ARG A 167 1.69 1.08 -6.08
N THR A 168 1.49 0.02 -6.86
CA THR A 168 0.16 -0.51 -7.20
C THR A 168 -0.14 -1.85 -6.54
N GLY A 169 0.89 -2.54 -6.06
CA GLY A 169 0.79 -3.93 -5.62
C GLY A 169 0.67 -4.92 -6.77
N VAL A 170 0.85 -4.54 -8.04
CA VAL A 170 0.67 -5.42 -9.21
C VAL A 170 1.96 -5.49 -10.05
N THR A 171 2.30 -6.68 -10.54
CA THR A 171 3.42 -6.88 -11.47
C THR A 171 3.18 -8.07 -12.39
N ASN A 172 3.81 -8.06 -13.57
CA ASN A 172 3.86 -9.20 -14.47
C ASN A 172 5.05 -10.13 -14.17
N LEU A 173 5.98 -9.72 -13.30
CA LEU A 173 7.14 -10.52 -12.95
C LEU A 173 6.79 -11.60 -11.92
N PRO A 174 7.34 -12.82 -12.08
CA PRO A 174 7.24 -13.84 -11.05
C PRO A 174 7.84 -13.38 -9.72
N VAL A 175 6.96 -13.05 -8.78
CA VAL A 175 7.32 -12.64 -7.43
C VAL A 175 6.57 -13.47 -6.40
N LYS A 176 7.27 -13.80 -5.33
CA LYS A 176 6.72 -14.33 -4.11
C LYS A 176 7.04 -13.34 -3.02
N PHE A 177 6.02 -12.91 -2.31
CA PHE A 177 6.19 -12.04 -1.17
C PHE A 177 5.22 -12.46 -0.08
N SER A 178 5.68 -12.37 1.17
CA SER A 178 4.83 -12.49 2.34
C SER A 178 5.41 -11.67 3.48
N ALA A 179 4.58 -10.90 4.16
CA ALA A 179 4.98 -10.16 5.36
C ALA A 179 3.81 -10.02 6.33
N LYS A 180 4.09 -9.51 7.51
CA LYS A 180 3.07 -8.98 8.41
C LYS A 180 3.21 -7.47 8.44
N GLU A 181 2.12 -6.77 8.16
CA GLU A 181 2.04 -5.33 8.20
C GLU A 181 1.25 -4.92 9.44
N ALA A 182 1.87 -4.12 10.31
CA ALA A 182 1.23 -3.51 11.45
C ALA A 182 0.85 -2.08 11.12
N PHE A 183 -0.36 -1.64 11.44
CA PHE A 183 -0.81 -0.26 11.25
C PHE A 183 -1.81 0.13 12.34
N LEU A 184 -2.08 1.43 12.49
CA LEU A 184 -3.02 1.95 13.48
C LEU A 184 -4.39 2.26 12.87
N ILE A 185 -5.46 1.87 13.56
CA ILE A 185 -6.83 2.35 13.32
C ILE A 185 -7.36 2.92 14.62
N LYS A 186 -7.79 4.19 14.63
CA LYS A 186 -8.28 4.88 15.84
C LYS A 186 -7.35 4.69 17.06
N GLY A 187 -6.03 4.75 16.82
CA GLY A 187 -5.00 4.57 17.86
C GLY A 187 -4.78 3.12 18.33
N LYS A 188 -5.46 2.13 17.76
CA LYS A 188 -5.28 0.70 18.08
C LYS A 188 -4.40 0.03 17.04
N PRO A 189 -3.37 -0.73 17.45
CA PRO A 189 -2.54 -1.49 16.52
C PRO A 189 -3.29 -2.68 15.96
N PHE A 190 -3.20 -2.83 14.65
CA PHE A 190 -3.67 -3.99 13.92
C PHE A 190 -2.51 -4.62 13.15
N VAL A 191 -2.55 -5.94 12.97
CA VAL A 191 -1.55 -6.68 12.18
C VAL A 191 -2.26 -7.51 11.14
N ALA A 192 -1.98 -7.23 9.87
CA ALA A 192 -2.48 -8.00 8.74
C ALA A 192 -1.36 -8.79 8.07
N LYS A 193 -1.64 -10.01 7.63
CA LYS A 193 -0.75 -10.69 6.69
C LYS A 193 -0.94 -10.11 5.31
N VAL A 194 0.17 -9.85 4.63
CA VAL A 194 0.21 -9.49 3.22
C VAL A 194 0.97 -10.56 2.46
N ARG A 195 0.49 -10.94 1.27
CA ARG A 195 1.13 -11.95 0.41
C ARG A 195 0.88 -11.66 -1.06
N VAL A 196 1.82 -12.05 -1.92
CA VAL A 196 1.55 -12.06 -3.36
C VAL A 196 0.77 -13.30 -3.73
N GLN A 197 -0.27 -13.12 -4.56
CA GLN A 197 -1.03 -14.17 -5.22
C GLN A 197 -0.97 -13.98 -6.73
N LYS A 198 -1.01 -15.09 -7.48
CA LYS A 198 -1.09 -15.04 -8.95
C LYS A 198 -2.56 -14.95 -9.35
N GLU A 199 -2.93 -13.91 -10.08
CA GLU A 199 -4.26 -13.68 -10.65
C GLU A 199 -4.13 -13.61 -12.18
N GLY A 200 -4.51 -14.68 -12.89
CA GLY A 200 -4.30 -14.77 -14.34
C GLY A 200 -2.82 -14.70 -14.70
N ASP A 201 -2.43 -13.70 -15.50
CA ASP A 201 -1.04 -13.46 -15.91
C ASP A 201 -0.29 -12.49 -15.00
N GLN A 202 -0.93 -11.98 -13.94
CA GLN A 202 -0.36 -10.99 -13.03
C GLN A 202 -0.12 -11.56 -11.63
N TYR A 203 0.81 -10.94 -10.93
CA TYR A 203 1.10 -11.16 -9.53
C TYR A 203 0.64 -9.94 -8.74
N ARG A 204 -0.26 -10.16 -7.77
CA ARG A 204 -0.90 -9.10 -6.98
C ARG A 204 -0.58 -9.28 -5.51
N LEU A 205 -0.17 -8.19 -4.86
CA LEU A 205 -0.06 -8.09 -3.40
C LEU A 205 -1.46 -8.01 -2.80
N MET A 206 -1.74 -8.92 -1.88
CA MET A 206 -3.05 -9.10 -1.26
C MET A 206 -2.89 -9.12 0.26
N MET A 207 -3.77 -8.41 0.96
CA MET A 207 -3.94 -8.56 2.40
C MET A 207 -4.86 -9.75 2.70
N ASP A 208 -4.68 -10.40 3.84
CA ASP A 208 -5.54 -11.50 4.27
C ASP A 208 -6.91 -10.98 4.72
N GLU A 209 -7.97 -11.40 4.02
CA GLU A 209 -9.34 -10.99 4.31
C GLU A 209 -9.80 -11.42 5.71
N THR A 210 -9.32 -12.55 6.24
CA THR A 210 -9.70 -12.99 7.59
C THR A 210 -9.11 -12.05 8.65
N ASP A 211 -7.89 -11.57 8.43
CA ASP A 211 -7.30 -10.53 9.27
C ASP A 211 -8.13 -9.22 9.15
N LEU A 212 -8.53 -8.82 7.93
CA LEU A 212 -9.39 -7.65 7.71
C LEU A 212 -10.79 -7.74 8.36
N HIS A 213 -11.44 -8.91 8.32
CA HIS A 213 -12.71 -9.13 9.03
C HIS A 213 -12.56 -8.93 10.55
N ARG A 214 -11.41 -9.33 11.11
CA ARG A 214 -11.11 -9.07 12.53
C ARG A 214 -10.88 -7.60 12.82
N MET A 215 -10.53 -6.77 11.83
CA MET A 215 -10.41 -5.31 12.01
C MET A 215 -11.77 -4.66 12.13
N GLY A 216 -12.72 -5.10 11.30
CA GLY A 216 -14.05 -4.51 11.21
C GLY A 216 -14.77 -4.47 12.55
N SER A 217 -14.57 -5.48 13.40
CA SER A 217 -15.15 -5.56 14.73
C SER A 217 -14.60 -4.54 15.75
N PHE A 218 -13.50 -3.85 15.46
CA PHE A 218 -12.88 -2.87 16.37
C PHE A 218 -13.02 -1.40 15.92
N GLY A 219 -13.55 -1.17 14.71
CA GLY A 219 -13.33 0.05 13.94
C GLY A 219 -14.35 1.19 14.09
N GLY A 220 -15.58 0.98 14.57
CA GLY A 220 -16.55 2.08 14.66
C GLY A 220 -18.01 1.64 14.76
N LYS A 221 -18.95 2.59 14.63
CA LYS A 221 -20.40 2.31 14.59
C LYS A 221 -20.82 1.54 13.34
N ILE A 222 -20.07 1.65 12.23
CA ILE A 222 -20.34 0.99 10.96
C ILE A 222 -19.26 -0.07 10.71
N LEU A 223 -19.67 -1.32 10.64
CA LEU A 223 -18.79 -2.42 10.25
C LEU A 223 -18.44 -2.29 8.76
N PRO A 224 -17.18 -2.54 8.35
CA PRO A 224 -16.84 -2.59 6.94
C PRO A 224 -17.65 -3.70 6.25
N THR A 225 -18.22 -3.39 5.09
CA THR A 225 -18.96 -4.35 4.28
C THR A 225 -18.02 -5.42 3.73
N SER A 226 -18.59 -6.52 3.22
CA SER A 226 -17.81 -7.51 2.45
C SER A 226 -17.06 -6.87 1.26
N GLY A 227 -17.64 -5.82 0.68
CA GLY A 227 -17.05 -5.05 -0.42
C GLY A 227 -15.85 -4.22 0.03
N ASP A 228 -15.98 -3.53 1.17
CA ASP A 228 -14.88 -2.80 1.79
C ASP A 228 -13.68 -3.72 2.05
N ILE A 229 -13.95 -4.91 2.59
CA ILE A 229 -12.91 -5.89 2.95
C ILE A 229 -12.19 -6.38 1.71
N ARG A 230 -12.92 -6.76 0.66
CA ARG A 230 -12.29 -7.17 -0.61
C ARG A 230 -11.48 -6.04 -1.24
N LEU A 231 -12.00 -4.81 -1.20
CA LEU A 231 -11.30 -3.65 -1.75
C LEU A 231 -9.99 -3.37 -1.00
N LEU A 232 -10.02 -3.37 0.34
CA LEU A 232 -8.83 -3.25 1.17
C LEU A 232 -7.84 -4.39 0.93
N ALA A 233 -8.35 -5.63 0.82
CA ALA A 233 -7.54 -6.81 0.57
C ALA A 233 -6.77 -6.73 -0.75
N ARG A 234 -7.37 -6.17 -1.80
CA ARG A 234 -6.76 -6.02 -3.13
C ARG A 234 -5.88 -4.79 -3.28
N ASN A 235 -5.93 -3.87 -2.31
CA ASN A 235 -5.19 -2.62 -2.32
C ASN A 235 -4.37 -2.41 -1.02
N PRO A 236 -3.52 -3.37 -0.60
CA PRO A 236 -2.79 -3.29 0.67
C PRO A 236 -1.91 -2.04 0.77
N VAL A 237 -1.27 -1.63 -0.33
CA VAL A 237 -0.45 -0.40 -0.39
C VAL A 237 -1.26 0.86 -0.03
N ARG A 238 -2.55 0.89 -0.39
CA ARG A 238 -3.45 2.03 -0.15
C ARG A 238 -4.28 1.89 1.12
N ALA A 239 -4.38 0.68 1.69
CA ALA A 239 -5.27 0.35 2.79
C ALA A 239 -5.10 1.27 4.02
N PRO A 240 -3.87 1.59 4.51
CA PRO A 240 -3.72 2.49 5.66
C PRO A 240 -4.32 3.89 5.42
N GLN A 241 -4.11 4.44 4.22
CA GLN A 241 -4.62 5.76 3.86
C GLN A 241 -6.13 5.75 3.61
N LEU A 242 -6.67 4.67 3.01
CA LEU A 242 -8.11 4.46 2.88
C LEU A 242 -8.82 4.49 4.24
N LEU A 243 -8.28 3.75 5.21
CA LEU A 243 -8.81 3.69 6.57
C LEU A 243 -8.73 5.06 7.27
N LYS A 244 -7.60 5.77 7.14
CA LYS A 244 -7.43 7.12 7.69
C LYS A 244 -8.43 8.12 7.11
N ILE A 245 -8.68 8.07 5.79
CA ILE A 245 -9.64 8.94 5.11
C ILE A 245 -11.06 8.66 5.58
N ARG A 246 -11.45 7.38 5.69
CA ARG A 246 -12.76 6.98 6.25
C ARG A 246 -12.93 7.49 7.68
N ASP A 247 -11.97 7.22 8.56
CA ASP A 247 -12.01 7.66 9.96
C ASP A 247 -12.14 9.18 10.08
N LYS A 248 -11.42 9.92 9.24
CA LYS A 248 -11.48 11.39 9.20
C LYS A 248 -12.88 11.87 8.80
N ALA A 249 -13.47 11.29 7.76
CA ALA A 249 -14.80 11.68 7.29
C ALA A 249 -15.89 11.35 8.34
N GLU A 250 -15.87 10.15 8.92
CA GLU A 250 -16.76 9.75 10.01
C GLU A 250 -16.67 10.71 11.20
N SER A 251 -15.45 10.99 11.67
CA SER A 251 -15.24 11.83 12.86
C SER A 251 -15.63 13.29 12.61
N ALA A 252 -15.33 13.82 11.42
CA ALA A 252 -15.68 15.19 11.07
C ALA A 252 -17.21 15.38 10.93
N ALA A 253 -17.91 14.39 10.36
CA ALA A 253 -19.35 14.42 10.23
C ALA A 253 -20.05 14.37 11.59
N ALA A 254 -19.68 13.41 12.44
CA ALA A 254 -20.22 13.28 13.78
C ALA A 254 -19.98 14.55 14.62
N LEU A 255 -18.75 15.09 14.59
CA LEU A 255 -18.41 16.32 15.32
C LEU A 255 -19.21 17.54 14.83
N ALA A 256 -19.46 17.64 13.52
CA ALA A 256 -20.25 18.73 12.97
C ALA A 256 -21.73 18.62 13.38
N HIS A 257 -22.29 17.41 13.37
CA HIS A 257 -23.66 17.14 13.81
C HIS A 257 -23.84 17.36 15.33
N ASP A 258 -22.89 16.89 16.14
CA ASP A 258 -22.90 17.10 17.60
C ASP A 258 -22.89 18.60 17.95
N ARG A 259 -22.17 19.41 17.16
CA ARG A 259 -22.13 20.88 17.33
C ARG A 259 -23.37 21.58 16.79
N ASN A 260 -23.95 21.06 15.71
CA ASN A 260 -25.13 21.61 15.06
C ASN A 260 -26.01 20.47 14.51
N PRO A 261 -27.08 20.09 15.22
CA PRO A 261 -27.97 19.01 14.80
C PRO A 261 -28.69 19.24 13.46
N ALA A 262 -28.64 20.46 12.90
CA ALA A 262 -29.15 20.75 11.56
C ALA A 262 -28.23 20.23 10.45
N VAL A 263 -26.97 19.88 10.76
CA VAL A 263 -26.04 19.29 9.79
C VAL A 263 -26.52 17.88 9.44
N PRO A 264 -26.75 17.57 8.16
CA PRO A 264 -27.06 16.21 7.72
C PRO A 264 -25.79 15.35 7.82
N GLU A 265 -25.60 14.67 8.95
CA GLU A 265 -24.39 13.89 9.26
C GLU A 265 -24.03 12.92 8.12
N ASP A 266 -25.03 12.18 7.63
CA ASP A 266 -24.87 11.17 6.61
C ASP A 266 -24.39 11.76 5.27
N ALA A 267 -25.12 12.74 4.73
CA ALA A 267 -24.74 13.44 3.51
C ALA A 267 -23.34 14.08 3.61
N TYR A 268 -23.01 14.70 4.75
CA TYR A 268 -21.69 15.28 4.97
C TYR A 268 -20.60 14.21 4.96
N ARG A 269 -20.82 13.08 5.65
CA ARG A 269 -19.89 11.95 5.69
C ARG A 269 -19.58 11.44 4.29
N HIS A 270 -20.60 11.13 3.48
CA HIS A 270 -20.41 10.59 2.12
C HIS A 270 -19.71 11.58 1.18
N ILE A 271 -20.13 12.85 1.19
CA ILE A 271 -19.50 13.90 0.37
C ILE A 271 -18.04 14.11 0.77
N LEU A 272 -17.74 14.26 2.06
CA LEU A 272 -16.39 14.48 2.54
C LEU A 272 -15.50 13.26 2.28
N TRP A 273 -16.02 12.05 2.49
CA TRP A 273 -15.29 10.82 2.23
C TRP A 273 -14.90 10.70 0.75
N SER A 274 -15.85 10.87 -0.16
CA SER A 274 -15.59 10.79 -1.60
C SER A 274 -14.69 11.92 -2.12
N TYR A 275 -14.84 13.13 -1.56
CA TYR A 275 -13.95 14.26 -1.81
C TYR A 275 -12.50 13.90 -1.43
N LEU A 276 -12.27 13.44 -0.20
CA LEU A 276 -10.93 13.09 0.29
C LEU A 276 -10.29 11.94 -0.50
N LEU A 277 -11.07 10.92 -0.85
CA LEU A 277 -10.62 9.82 -1.72
C LEU A 277 -10.18 10.33 -3.08
N THR A 278 -10.97 11.22 -3.70
CA THR A 278 -10.66 11.80 -5.02
C THR A 278 -9.39 12.65 -4.98
N ARG A 279 -9.20 13.44 -3.91
CA ARG A 279 -7.98 14.23 -3.71
C ARG A 279 -6.74 13.35 -3.51
N ALA A 280 -6.89 12.18 -2.90
CA ALA A 280 -5.78 11.29 -2.59
C ALA A 280 -5.42 10.33 -3.73
N PHE A 281 -6.41 9.82 -4.47
CA PHE A 281 -6.21 8.71 -5.41
C PHE A 281 -6.77 8.95 -6.81
N GLY A 282 -7.42 10.09 -7.04
CA GLY A 282 -8.13 10.38 -8.28
C GLY A 282 -9.56 9.86 -8.30
N GLU A 283 -10.34 10.35 -9.27
CA GLU A 283 -11.78 10.15 -9.35
C GLU A 283 -12.17 8.68 -9.57
N ASP A 284 -11.49 7.98 -10.47
CA ASP A 284 -11.86 6.62 -10.86
C ASP A 284 -11.72 5.64 -9.68
N PHE A 285 -10.63 5.74 -8.92
CA PHE A 285 -10.44 4.89 -7.74
C PHE A 285 -11.39 5.28 -6.61
N ALA A 286 -11.66 6.57 -6.41
CA ALA A 286 -12.64 7.02 -5.43
C ALA A 286 -14.03 6.46 -5.73
N ARG A 287 -14.41 6.39 -7.02
CA ARG A 287 -15.65 5.77 -7.47
C ARG A 287 -15.67 4.26 -7.19
N GLU A 288 -14.60 3.53 -7.52
CA GLU A 288 -14.48 2.09 -7.21
C GLU A 288 -14.68 1.82 -5.72
N VAL A 289 -14.04 2.62 -4.85
CA VAL A 289 -14.16 2.50 -3.39
C VAL A 289 -15.59 2.74 -2.93
N THR A 290 -16.20 3.87 -3.32
CA THR A 290 -17.56 4.20 -2.87
C THR A 290 -18.59 3.22 -3.44
N ASP A 291 -18.43 2.81 -4.70
CA ASP A 291 -19.38 1.89 -5.32
C ASP A 291 -19.28 0.50 -4.68
N ALA A 292 -18.09 0.03 -4.29
CA ALA A 292 -17.92 -1.22 -3.56
C ALA A 292 -18.60 -1.17 -2.18
N HIS A 293 -18.50 -0.03 -1.48
CA HIS A 293 -19.17 0.20 -0.21
C HIS A 293 -20.69 0.10 -0.36
N GLU A 294 -21.25 0.81 -1.35
CA GLU A 294 -22.69 0.84 -1.57
C GLU A 294 -23.23 -0.46 -2.16
N SER A 295 -22.44 -1.19 -2.97
CA SER A 295 -22.90 -2.32 -3.79
C SER A 295 -23.11 -3.61 -3.01
N GLU A 296 -22.41 -3.79 -1.89
CA GLU A 296 -22.32 -5.06 -1.18
C GLU A 296 -22.75 -4.96 0.28
N ALA A 297 -23.97 -4.46 0.51
CA ALA A 297 -24.60 -4.61 1.82
C ALA A 297 -24.76 -6.11 2.14
N ASP A 298 -24.34 -6.53 3.32
CA ASP A 298 -24.39 -7.94 3.70
C ASP A 298 -25.85 -8.43 3.69
N SER A 299 -26.07 -9.64 3.17
CA SER A 299 -27.41 -10.21 2.94
C SER A 299 -28.36 -10.21 4.16
N GLU A 300 -27.82 -10.17 5.38
CA GLU A 300 -28.61 -10.01 6.61
C GLU A 300 -29.22 -8.62 6.76
N GLU A 301 -28.55 -7.57 6.29
CA GLU A 301 -29.01 -6.19 6.35
C GLU A 301 -30.11 -5.93 5.32
N ILE A 302 -29.93 -6.45 4.11
CA ILE A 302 -30.93 -6.46 3.02
C ILE A 302 -32.21 -7.19 3.47
N SER A 303 -32.08 -8.25 4.26
CA SER A 303 -33.23 -9.03 4.74
C SER A 303 -34.04 -8.33 5.85
N ARG A 304 -33.43 -7.37 6.58
CA ARG A 304 -34.09 -6.62 7.67
C ARG A 304 -34.64 -5.27 7.21
N MET A 305 -34.07 -4.65 6.17
CA MET A 305 -34.61 -3.43 5.57
C MET A 305 -35.81 -3.75 4.68
N ARG A 306 -36.89 -2.95 4.80
CA ARG A 306 -37.94 -2.96 3.77
C ARG A 306 -37.27 -2.57 2.47
N TYR A 307 -37.26 -3.45 1.47
CA TYR A 307 -36.64 -3.27 0.14
C TYR A 307 -36.70 -1.83 -0.43
N LYS A 308 -37.80 -1.11 -0.16
CA LYS A 308 -38.01 0.28 -0.59
C LYS A 308 -37.18 1.36 0.14
N SER A 309 -36.85 1.21 1.43
CA SER A 309 -35.99 2.18 2.13
C SER A 309 -34.53 2.02 1.68
N PHE A 310 -34.09 0.78 1.51
CA PHE A 310 -32.75 0.44 1.04
C PHE A 310 -32.41 1.07 -0.33
N ASP A 311 -33.37 1.09 -1.27
CA ASP A 311 -33.18 1.74 -2.57
C ASP A 311 -33.08 3.28 -2.49
N VAL A 312 -33.75 3.90 -1.50
CA VAL A 312 -33.72 5.35 -1.30
C VAL A 312 -32.40 5.77 -0.67
N ASP A 313 -31.93 5.04 0.34
CA ASP A 313 -30.68 5.31 1.05
C ASP A 313 -29.49 5.17 0.09
N ARG A 314 -29.41 4.06 -0.66
CA ARG A 314 -28.38 3.89 -1.71
C ARG A 314 -28.42 5.00 -2.76
N PHE A 315 -29.61 5.44 -3.18
CA PHE A 315 -29.72 6.53 -4.15
C PHE A 315 -29.13 7.83 -3.60
N GLN A 316 -29.38 8.14 -2.33
CA GLN A 316 -28.75 9.27 -1.64
C GLN A 316 -27.23 9.10 -1.60
N ASP A 317 -26.73 7.95 -1.20
CA ASP A 317 -25.30 7.70 -1.00
C ASP A 317 -24.52 7.76 -2.31
N PHE A 318 -25.00 7.09 -3.37
CA PHE A 318 -24.39 7.16 -4.71
C PHE A 318 -24.33 8.59 -5.24
N HIS A 319 -25.40 9.38 -5.04
CA HIS A 319 -25.46 10.76 -5.51
C HIS A 319 -24.52 11.67 -4.72
N ASN A 320 -24.54 11.58 -3.39
CA ASN A 320 -23.70 12.39 -2.51
C ASN A 320 -22.21 12.04 -2.69
N ASN A 321 -21.87 10.76 -2.87
CA ASN A 321 -20.52 10.33 -3.26
C ASN A 321 -20.11 11.00 -4.59
N ALA A 322 -20.98 11.00 -5.61
CA ALA A 322 -20.69 11.66 -6.89
C ALA A 322 -20.44 13.18 -6.76
N LEU A 323 -21.21 13.88 -5.93
CA LEU A 323 -20.98 15.30 -5.64
C LEU A 323 -19.63 15.54 -4.96
N GLY A 324 -19.27 14.71 -3.97
CA GLY A 324 -17.96 14.80 -3.31
C GLY A 324 -16.79 14.71 -4.28
N ARG A 325 -16.85 13.77 -5.24
CA ARG A 325 -15.85 13.66 -6.32
C ARG A 325 -15.82 14.92 -7.20
N SER A 326 -16.99 15.41 -7.60
CA SER A 326 -17.11 16.63 -8.41
C SER A 326 -16.47 17.84 -7.72
N TYR A 327 -16.71 18.05 -6.42
CA TYR A 327 -16.08 19.14 -5.67
C TYR A 327 -14.56 19.05 -5.66
N ALA A 328 -14.01 17.83 -5.54
CA ALA A 328 -12.56 17.62 -5.57
C ALA A 328 -11.94 17.94 -6.94
N VAL A 329 -12.61 17.55 -8.04
CA VAL A 329 -12.19 17.84 -9.42
C VAL A 329 -12.28 19.34 -9.72
N GLN A 330 -13.29 20.03 -9.21
CA GLN A 330 -13.44 21.48 -9.30
C GLN A 330 -12.38 22.26 -8.50
N GLY A 331 -11.54 21.57 -7.71
CA GLY A 331 -10.50 22.21 -6.89
C GLY A 331 -11.04 22.96 -5.68
N ARG A 332 -12.26 22.62 -5.20
CA ARG A 332 -12.79 23.16 -3.93
C ARG A 332 -11.85 22.79 -2.79
N SER A 333 -11.76 23.66 -1.80
CA SER A 333 -11.02 23.42 -0.57
C SER A 333 -11.81 22.53 0.39
N GLU A 334 -11.11 21.79 1.26
CA GLU A 334 -11.75 20.92 2.26
C GLU A 334 -12.64 21.72 3.23
N SER A 335 -12.25 22.95 3.56
CA SER A 335 -13.01 23.85 4.45
C SER A 335 -14.34 24.30 3.88
N GLU A 336 -14.51 24.30 2.55
CA GLU A 336 -15.78 24.67 1.90
C GLU A 336 -16.80 23.53 1.91
N ILE A 337 -16.38 22.28 2.14
CA ILE A 337 -17.23 21.10 1.93
C ILE A 337 -18.45 21.11 2.86
N LEU A 338 -18.30 21.51 4.13
CA LEU A 338 -19.43 21.60 5.04
C LEU A 338 -20.44 22.65 4.58
N ASP A 339 -19.98 23.82 4.14
CA ASP A 339 -20.86 24.87 3.64
C ASP A 339 -21.63 24.44 2.39
N LEU A 340 -20.94 23.75 1.46
CA LEU A 340 -21.57 23.17 0.27
C LEU A 340 -22.62 22.12 0.64
N VAL A 341 -22.35 21.25 1.62
CA VAL A 341 -23.34 20.27 2.10
C VAL A 341 -24.60 20.97 2.64
N MET A 342 -24.43 22.10 3.31
CA MET A 342 -25.54 22.86 3.89
C MET A 342 -26.33 23.67 2.86
N THR A 343 -25.67 24.18 1.82
CA THR A 343 -26.24 25.20 0.92
C THR A 343 -26.49 24.73 -0.51
N ASP A 344 -25.76 23.73 -1.00
CA ASP A 344 -25.89 23.26 -2.38
C ASP A 344 -27.23 22.53 -2.58
N PRO A 345 -28.10 22.98 -3.51
CA PRO A 345 -29.39 22.37 -3.76
C PRO A 345 -29.28 20.97 -4.37
N GLU A 346 -28.16 20.58 -4.96
CA GLU A 346 -27.98 19.24 -5.52
C GLU A 346 -27.78 18.18 -4.42
N VAL A 347 -27.34 18.56 -3.22
CA VAL A 347 -27.12 17.62 -2.10
C VAL A 347 -28.43 16.99 -1.65
N ILE A 348 -28.45 15.66 -1.54
CA ILE A 348 -29.60 14.91 -1.02
C ILE A 348 -29.43 14.76 0.48
N ARG A 349 -30.37 15.34 1.23
CA ARG A 349 -30.45 15.28 2.69
C ARG A 349 -31.57 14.32 3.08
N ASP A 350 -31.47 13.61 4.20
CA ASP A 350 -32.39 12.52 4.59
C ASP A 350 -33.89 12.87 4.44
N LYS A 351 -34.26 14.12 4.78
CA LYS A 351 -35.65 14.61 4.68
C LYS A 351 -36.18 14.70 3.24
N GLU A 352 -35.29 14.75 2.25
CA GLU A 352 -35.60 14.93 0.83
C GLU A 352 -35.42 13.65 -0.01
N ALA A 353 -34.75 12.63 0.53
CA ALA A 353 -34.30 11.45 -0.20
C ALA A 353 -35.42 10.71 -0.93
N GLU A 354 -36.51 10.39 -0.23
CA GLU A 354 -37.64 9.64 -0.82
C GLU A 354 -38.33 10.43 -1.95
N THR A 355 -38.45 11.75 -1.78
CA THR A 355 -39.08 12.62 -2.78
C THR A 355 -38.23 12.69 -4.05
N ARG A 356 -36.92 12.88 -3.91
CA ARG A 356 -35.99 12.92 -5.05
C ARG A 356 -35.89 11.57 -5.76
N PHE A 357 -35.85 10.48 -5.01
CA PHE A 357 -35.85 9.12 -5.58
C PHE A 357 -37.07 8.85 -6.46
N LYS A 358 -38.28 9.16 -5.97
CA LYS A 358 -39.52 9.01 -6.75
C LYS A 358 -39.52 9.88 -8.02
N ALA A 359 -39.01 11.11 -7.94
CA ALA A 359 -38.89 11.99 -9.09
C ALA A 359 -37.93 11.43 -10.15
N ALA A 360 -36.79 10.88 -9.72
CA ALA A 360 -35.81 10.25 -10.61
C ALA A 360 -36.38 9.01 -11.32
N GLN A 361 -37.11 8.14 -10.60
CA GLN A 361 -37.76 6.95 -11.19
C GLN A 361 -38.77 7.34 -12.28
N ARG A 362 -39.62 8.34 -12.03
CA ARG A 362 -40.60 8.84 -13.00
C ARG A 362 -39.92 9.38 -14.27
N SER A 363 -38.81 10.09 -14.11
CA SER A 363 -38.03 10.61 -15.25
C SER A 363 -37.42 9.51 -16.11
N ARG A 364 -36.93 8.42 -15.50
CA ARG A 364 -36.42 7.24 -16.22
C ARG A 364 -37.51 6.52 -17.01
N GLN A 365 -38.69 6.32 -16.42
CA GLN A 365 -39.82 5.68 -17.11
C GLN A 365 -40.27 6.48 -18.35
N LYS A 366 -40.29 7.82 -18.27
CA LYS A 366 -40.63 8.68 -19.42
C LYS A 366 -39.60 8.61 -20.56
N LYS A 367 -38.32 8.34 -20.25
CA LYS A 367 -37.26 8.19 -21.27
C LYS A 367 -37.33 6.85 -22.03
N HIS A 368 -37.92 5.80 -21.46
CA HIS A 368 -38.10 4.51 -22.14
C HIS A 368 -39.39 4.42 -22.97
N LEU A 369 -40.32 5.38 -22.80
CA LEU A 369 -41.57 5.48 -23.55
C LEU A 369 -41.44 6.43 -24.77
N ARG A 370 -40.26 6.98 -25.01
CA ARG A 370 -39.87 7.76 -26.18
C ARG A 370 -38.76 7.02 -26.89
#